data_AF-A0A9D9G6M9-F1
#
_entry.id   AF-A0A9D9G6M9-F1
#
_cell.length_a   1.000
_cell.length_b   1.000
_cell.length_c   1.000
_cell.angle_alpha   90.00
_cell.angle_beta   90.00
_cell.angle_gamma   90.00
#
_symmetry.space_group_name_H-M   'P 1'
#
loop_
_entity.id
_entity.type
_entity.pdbx_description
1 polymer ?
#
loop_
_entity_poly.entity_id
_entity_poly.type
_entity_poly.pdbx_seq_one_letter_code
_entity_poly.pdbx_strand_id
1 'polypeptide(L)' 'MAKMNNNCVFISAKQKVNIEELKEMLYQKAKEIHTERFPYNDFLFQKYDEDFTD' A
#
# COMPACT_ATOMS: atom_id res chain seq x y z
N MET A 1 -10.25 -19.55 -0.26
CA MET A 1 -9.87 -18.55 0.76
C MET A 1 -8.81 -19.05 1.75
N ALA A 2 -8.86 -20.30 2.21
CA ALA A 2 -7.86 -20.86 3.14
C ALA A 2 -6.40 -20.99 2.63
N LYS A 3 -6.12 -20.66 1.36
CA LYS A 3 -4.77 -20.63 0.77
C LYS A 3 -4.24 -19.22 0.50
N MET A 4 -5.04 -18.18 0.72
CA MET A 4 -4.59 -16.80 0.61
C MET A 4 -4.10 -16.39 1.99
N ASN A 5 -2.78 -16.52 2.23
CA ASN A 5 -2.10 -16.16 3.47
C ASN A 5 -2.25 -14.65 3.78
N ASN A 6 -3.44 -14.22 4.20
CA ASN A 6 -3.79 -12.87 4.64
C ASN A 6 -3.49 -11.72 3.65
N ASN A 7 -3.12 -12.03 2.39
CA ASN A 7 -2.83 -11.04 1.36
C ASN A 7 -4.07 -10.76 0.48
N CYS A 8 -5.22 -10.55 1.10
CA CYS A 8 -6.49 -10.31 0.40
C CYS A 8 -7.27 -9.23 1.14
N VAL A 9 -7.66 -8.18 0.41
CA VAL A 9 -8.53 -7.11 0.89
C VAL A 9 -9.80 -7.13 0.05
N PHE A 10 -10.95 -7.14 0.72
CA PHE A 10 -12.24 -7.00 0.05
C PHE A 10 -12.61 -5.52 -0.04
N ILE A 11 -12.93 -5.07 -1.24
CA ILE A 11 -13.31 -3.67 -1.50
C ILE A 11 -14.69 -3.57 -2.14
N SER A 12 -15.33 -2.42 -1.95
CA SER A 12 -16.50 -2.02 -2.72
C SER A 12 -16.24 -0.66 -3.34
N ALA A 13 -15.92 -0.63 -4.64
CA ALA A 13 -15.70 0.62 -5.37
C ALA A 13 -16.97 1.49 -5.41
N LYS A 14 -18.15 0.86 -5.46
CA LYS A 14 -19.46 1.55 -5.47
C LYS A 14 -19.73 2.26 -4.14
N GLN A 15 -19.45 1.59 -3.02
CA GLN A 15 -19.70 2.12 -1.68
C GLN A 15 -18.47 2.80 -1.07
N LYS A 16 -17.35 2.84 -1.80
CA LYS A 16 -16.05 3.34 -1.35
C LYS A 16 -15.57 2.68 -0.04
N VAL A 17 -15.83 1.39 0.13
CA VAL A 17 -15.41 0.63 1.32
C VAL A 17 -14.05 0.00 1.09
N ASN A 18 -13.16 0.11 2.09
CA ASN A 18 -11.82 -0.48 2.16
C ASN A 18 -10.87 -0.07 1.02
N ILE A 19 -11.12 1.08 0.38
CA ILE A 19 -10.25 1.62 -0.66
C ILE A 19 -8.90 2.07 -0.08
N GLU A 20 -8.90 2.63 1.13
CA GLU A 20 -7.68 3.11 1.78
C GLU A 20 -6.78 1.95 2.22
N GLU A 21 -7.36 0.93 2.85
CA GLU A 21 -6.68 -0.31 3.23
C GLU A 21 -6.02 -0.99 2.01
N LEU A 22 -6.70 -0.99 0.86
CA LEU A 22 -6.13 -1.51 -0.39
C LEU A 22 -4.92 -0.70 -0.86
N LYS A 23 -4.97 0.64 -0.80
CA LYS A 23 -3.84 1.51 -1.20
C LYS A 23 -2.64 1.29 -0.29
N GLU A 24 -2.86 1.22 1.01
CA GLU A 24 -1.80 1.01 1.99
C GLU A 24 -1.12 -0.34 1.78
N MET A 25 -1.91 -1.41 1.61
CA MET A 25 -1.37 -2.74 1.34
C MET A 25 -0.56 -2.78 0.04
N LEU A 26 -1.06 -2.10 -1.02
CA LEU A 26 -0.37 -2.03 -2.30
C LEU A 26 0.94 -1.24 -2.21
N TYR A 27 0.91 -0.09 -1.53
CA TYR A 27 2.08 0.74 -1.33
C TYR A 27 3.17 -0.01 -0.55
N GLN A 28 2.79 -0.68 0.54
CA GLN A 28 3.74 -1.44 1.35
C GLN A 28 4.41 -2.56 0.53
N LYS A 29 3.63 -3.29 -0.29
CA LYS A 29 4.18 -4.32 -1.19
C LYS A 29 5.12 -3.75 -2.25
N ALA A 30 4.75 -2.62 -2.85
CA ALA A 30 5.60 -1.94 -3.81
C ALA A 30 6.90 -1.45 -3.16
N LYS A 31 6.84 -0.94 -1.93
CA LYS A 31 7.98 -0.50 -1.13
C LYS A 31 8.95 -1.64 -0.80
N GLU A 32 8.42 -2.79 -0.39
CA GLU A 32 9.22 -4.00 -0.14
C GLU A 32 10.04 -4.37 -1.39
N ILE A 33 9.37 -4.49 -2.55
CA ILE A 33 10.02 -4.83 -3.83
C ILE A 33 11.02 -3.75 -4.24
N HIS A 34 10.68 -2.47 -4.05
CA HIS A 34 11.57 -1.36 -4.41
C HIS A 34 12.84 -1.37 -3.57
N THR A 35 12.75 -1.59 -2.25
CA THR A 35 13.91 -1.64 -1.34
C THR A 35 14.84 -2.80 -1.70
N GLU A 36 14.27 -3.97 -2.00
CA GLU A 36 15.06 -5.15 -2.39
C GLU A 36 15.79 -4.92 -3.73
N ARG A 37 15.12 -4.28 -4.69
CA ARG A 37 15.68 -4.03 -6.02
C ARG A 37 16.66 -2.84 -6.07
N PHE A 38 16.48 -1.86 -5.18
CA PHE A 38 17.27 -0.63 -5.14
C PHE A 38 17.71 -0.30 -3.69
N PRO A 39 18.64 -1.08 -3.11
CA PRO A 39 19.01 -0.98 -1.69
C PRO A 39 19.68 0.34 -1.30
N TYR A 40 20.16 1.12 -2.27
CA TYR A 40 20.79 2.42 -2.08
C TYR A 40 19.94 3.60 -2.57
N ASN A 41 18.73 3.35 -3.07
CA ASN A 41 17.83 4.41 -3.49
C ASN A 41 17.04 4.89 -2.28
N ASP A 42 17.41 6.07 -1.77
CA ASP A 42 16.66 6.74 -0.71
C ASP A 42 15.32 7.15 -1.31
N PHE A 43 14.22 6.66 -0.75
CA PHE A 43 12.88 6.83 -1.33
C PHE A 43 12.61 8.31 -1.63
N LEU A 44 12.25 8.63 -2.89
CA LEU A 44 11.92 9.99 -3.34
C LEU A 44 10.82 10.66 -2.49
N PHE A 45 9.98 9.87 -1.82
CA PHE A 45 8.96 10.31 -0.87
C PHE A 45 9.05 9.41 0.37
N GLN A 46 9.72 9.89 1.42
CA GLN A 46 9.91 9.13 2.66
C GLN A 46 8.61 8.96 3.46
N LYS A 47 7.63 9.84 3.24
CA LYS A 47 6.31 9.82 3.88
C LYS A 47 5.25 10.27 2.86
N TYR A 48 4.26 9.42 2.62
CA TYR A 48 2.93 9.87 2.16
C TYR A 48 2.12 10.46 3.33
N ASP A 49 2.75 10.72 4.47
CA ASP A 49 2.19 11.40 5.65
C ASP A 49 2.31 12.93 5.52
N GLU A 50 2.14 13.49 4.33
CA GLU A 50 1.66 14.87 4.27
C GLU A 50 0.15 14.78 4.34
N ASP A 51 -0.35 14.90 5.57
CA ASP A 51 -1.73 15.25 5.86
C ASP A 51 -2.13 16.43 4.95
N PHE A 52 -2.78 16.14 3.83
CA PHE A 52 -3.58 17.13 3.11
C PHE A 52 -4.81 17.43 3.98
N THR A 53 -4.56 18.11 5.09
CA THR A 53 -5.55 18.83 5.86
C THR A 53 -5.66 20.22 5.25
N ASP A 54 -6.68 20.39 4.40
CA ASP A 54 -7.36 21.66 4.16
C ASP A 54 -8.82 21.48 4.62
#